data_AF-A0A517MC01-F1
#
_entry.id   AF-A0A517MC01-F1
#
_cell.length_a   1.000
_cell.length_b   1.000
_cell.length_c   1.000
_cell.angle_alpha   90.00
_cell.angle_beta   90.00
_cell.angle_gamma   90.00
#
_symmetry.space_group_name_H-M   'P 1'
#
loop_
_entity.id
_entity.type
_entity.pdbx_description
1 polymer ?
#
loop_
_entity_poly.entity_id
_entity_poly.type
_entity_poly.pdbx_seq_one_letter_code
_entity_poly.pdbx_strand_id
1 'polypeptide(L)'
;MSNDSLSSQLSEVPWRLVVCVLLVGVAAIWWLSRPPVKLDDNQYATTIALYRICNQRSDAGLDQIELLLEASLEESGQVDAAVKAMQRIIEDGREGHWQQATADCRLLLDSQVKR
;
A
#
# COMPACT_ATOMS: atom_id res chain seq x y z
N MET A 1 -38.62 -17.04 -17.92
CA MET A 1 -38.43 -15.63 -17.50
C MET A 1 -37.78 -15.70 -16.13
N SER A 2 -36.46 -15.51 -16.07
CA SER A 2 -35.57 -16.10 -15.06
C SER A 2 -35.10 -15.09 -14.00
N ASN A 3 -36.03 -14.45 -13.27
CA ASN A 3 -35.69 -13.45 -12.25
C ASN A 3 -35.90 -13.90 -10.79
N ASP A 4 -36.62 -15.00 -10.54
CA ASP A 4 -36.98 -15.40 -9.16
C ASP A 4 -35.87 -16.19 -8.43
N SER A 5 -34.90 -16.76 -9.14
CA SER A 5 -33.78 -17.50 -8.51
C SER A 5 -32.70 -16.59 -7.90
N LEU A 6 -32.67 -15.30 -8.23
CA LEU A 6 -31.67 -14.36 -7.70
C LEU A 6 -32.09 -13.75 -6.35
N SER A 7 -33.40 -13.57 -6.12
CA SER A 7 -33.93 -12.96 -4.91
C SER A 7 -33.92 -13.90 -3.69
N SER A 8 -34.09 -15.20 -3.90
CA SER A 8 -34.04 -16.24 -2.86
C SER A 8 -32.62 -16.56 -2.36
N GLN A 9 -31.61 -16.35 -3.20
CA GLN A 9 -30.19 -16.49 -2.81
C GLN A 9 -29.70 -15.33 -1.94
N LEU A 10 -30.37 -14.16 -1.97
CA LEU A 10 -29.98 -12.96 -1.24
C LEU A 10 -30.48 -12.93 0.21
N SER A 11 -31.51 -13.71 0.57
CA SER A 11 -32.10 -13.69 1.92
C SER A 11 -31.33 -14.48 2.98
N GLU A 12 -30.42 -15.36 2.55
CA GLU A 12 -29.60 -16.21 3.42
C GLU A 12 -28.20 -15.61 3.66
N VAL A 13 -27.96 -14.35 3.25
CA VAL A 13 -26.66 -13.71 3.52
C VAL A 13 -26.60 -13.40 5.02
N PRO A 14 -25.80 -14.12 5.83
CA PRO A 14 -25.69 -13.82 7.24
C PRO A 14 -25.21 -12.38 7.39
N TRP A 15 -25.86 -11.61 8.25
CA TRP A 15 -25.57 -10.19 8.46
C TRP A 15 -24.07 -9.90 8.71
N ARG A 16 -23.35 -10.90 9.27
CA ARG A 16 -21.89 -10.90 9.42
C ARG A 16 -21.14 -10.69 8.11
N LEU A 17 -21.56 -11.31 7.01
CA LEU A 17 -20.95 -11.10 5.69
C LEU A 17 -21.19 -9.68 5.17
N VAL A 18 -22.38 -9.12 5.41
CA VAL A 18 -22.68 -7.72 5.05
C VAL A 18 -21.75 -6.77 5.80
N VAL A 19 -21.54 -6.99 7.10
CA VAL A 19 -20.60 -6.21 7.92
C VAL A 19 -19.16 -6.35 7.43
N CYS A 20 -18.70 -7.56 7.15
CA CYS A 20 -17.34 -7.79 6.64
C CYS A 20 -17.10 -7.04 5.32
N VAL A 21 -18.06 -7.11 4.37
CA VAL A 21 -17.94 -6.39 3.09
C VAL A 21 -17.93 -4.88 3.29
N LEU A 22 -18.76 -4.35 4.19
CA LEU A 22 -18.76 -2.92 4.51
C LEU A 22 -17.43 -2.47 5.13
N LEU A 23 -16.86 -3.24 6.06
CA LEU A 23 -15.59 -2.91 6.70
C LEU A 23 -14.42 -2.92 5.70
N VAL A 24 -14.36 -3.94 4.83
CA VAL A 24 -13.36 -4.00 3.75
C VAL A 24 -13.55 -2.86 2.76
N GLY A 25 -14.79 -2.53 2.40
CA GLY A 25 -15.11 -1.41 1.50
C GLY A 25 -14.67 -0.07 2.08
N VAL A 26 -14.95 0.20 3.36
CA VAL A 26 -14.51 1.43 4.04
C VAL A 26 -12.99 1.49 4.12
N ALA A 27 -12.32 0.38 4.47
CA ALA A 27 -10.86 0.33 4.48
C ALA A 27 -10.29 0.62 3.09
N ALA A 28 -10.85 0.04 2.03
CA ALA A 28 -10.43 0.29 0.65
C ALA A 28 -10.68 1.74 0.18
N ILE A 29 -11.82 2.34 0.54
CA ILE A 29 -12.14 3.74 0.21
C ILE A 29 -11.21 4.70 0.94
N TRP A 30 -10.96 4.44 2.22
CA TRP A 30 -10.03 5.21 3.03
C TRP A 30 -8.60 5.09 2.49
N TRP A 31 -8.23 3.88 2.03
CA TRP A 31 -6.97 3.61 1.34
C TRP A 31 -6.82 4.40 0.05
N LEU A 32 -7.88 4.44 -0.78
CA LEU A 32 -7.87 5.12 -2.08
C LEU A 32 -7.85 6.65 -1.99
N SER A 33 -8.23 7.21 -0.83
CA SER A 33 -8.36 8.66 -0.64
C SER A 33 -7.05 9.37 -0.25
N ARG A 34 -5.91 8.66 -0.22
CA ARG A 34 -4.60 9.27 0.08
C ARG A 34 -4.17 10.21 -1.07
N PRO A 35 -3.73 11.45 -0.78
CA PRO A 35 -3.27 12.37 -1.81
C PRO A 35 -2.05 11.80 -2.54
N PRO A 36 -1.96 11.98 -3.88
CA PRO A 36 -0.86 11.44 -4.65
C PRO A 36 0.46 12.09 -4.23
N VAL A 37 1.39 11.27 -3.77
CA VAL A 37 2.75 11.69 -3.44
C VAL A 37 3.55 11.69 -4.73
N LYS A 38 4.25 12.79 -5.04
CA LYS A 38 5.15 12.84 -6.19
C LYS A 38 6.50 12.25 -5.81
N LEU A 39 7.02 11.38 -6.67
CA LEU A 39 8.36 10.84 -6.55
C LEU A 39 9.30 11.56 -7.53
N ASP A 40 10.52 11.87 -7.08
CA ASP A 40 11.63 12.13 -8.00
C ASP A 40 12.23 10.83 -8.55
N ASP A 41 13.22 10.93 -9.44
CA ASP A 41 13.83 9.77 -10.10
C ASP A 41 14.48 8.79 -9.11
N ASN A 42 15.14 9.32 -8.06
CA ASN A 42 15.79 8.50 -7.05
C ASN A 42 14.76 7.81 -6.15
N GLN A 43 13.72 8.54 -5.75
CA GLN A 43 12.63 8.02 -4.94
C GLN A 43 11.81 6.97 -5.70
N TYR A 44 11.63 7.15 -7.01
CA TYR A 44 10.99 6.17 -7.87
C TYR A 44 11.80 4.87 -7.93
N ALA A 45 13.11 4.97 -8.16
CA ALA A 45 14.01 3.81 -8.16
C ALA A 45 14.03 3.10 -6.79
N THR A 46 14.06 3.88 -5.70
CA THR A 46 14.00 3.37 -4.32
C THR A 46 12.67 2.65 -4.07
N THR A 47 11.55 3.20 -4.53
CA THR A 47 10.23 2.56 -4.41
C THR A 47 10.15 1.25 -5.21
N ILE A 48 10.79 1.16 -6.38
CA ILE A 48 10.91 -0.11 -7.13
C ILE A 48 11.73 -1.15 -6.35
N ALA A 49 12.84 -0.74 -5.75
CA ALA A 49 13.66 -1.63 -4.93
C ALA A 49 12.85 -2.13 -3.71
N LEU A 50 12.15 -1.22 -3.03
CA LEU A 50 11.26 -1.53 -1.91
C LEU A 50 10.15 -2.49 -2.32
N TYR A 51 9.49 -2.26 -3.46
CA TYR A 51 8.49 -3.18 -4.02
C TYR A 51 9.03 -4.61 -4.14
N ARG A 52 10.23 -4.76 -4.69
CA ARG A 52 10.89 -6.06 -4.85
C ARG A 52 11.18 -6.71 -3.50
N ILE A 53 11.68 -5.94 -2.54
CA ILE A 53 12.00 -6.39 -1.18
C ILE A 53 10.75 -6.86 -0.44
N CYS A 54 9.66 -6.08 -0.47
CA CYS A 54 8.39 -6.46 0.14
C CYS A 54 7.82 -7.75 -0.49
N ASN A 55 7.94 -7.89 -1.82
CA ASN A 55 7.48 -9.10 -2.51
C ASN A 55 8.34 -10.33 -2.18
N GLN A 56 9.63 -10.13 -1.89
CA GLN A 56 10.55 -11.18 -1.42
C GLN A 56 10.46 -11.42 0.09
N ARG A 57 9.75 -10.57 0.84
CA ARG A 57 9.64 -10.59 2.31
C ARG A 57 11.01 -10.61 2.99
N SER A 58 11.90 -9.74 2.53
CA SER A 58 13.29 -9.70 2.98
C SER A 58 13.49 -8.62 4.05
N ASP A 59 13.57 -9.01 5.32
CA ASP A 59 13.87 -8.09 6.43
C ASP A 59 15.23 -7.40 6.23
N ALA A 60 16.26 -8.15 5.85
CA ALA A 60 17.58 -7.58 5.53
C ALA A 60 17.55 -6.60 4.35
N GLY A 61 16.57 -6.74 3.45
CA GLY A 61 16.33 -5.77 2.39
C GLY A 61 15.68 -4.48 2.92
N LEU A 62 14.72 -4.60 3.85
CA LEU A 62 14.09 -3.45 4.49
C LEU A 62 15.13 -2.61 5.24
N ASP A 63 16.05 -3.25 5.97
CA ASP A 63 17.13 -2.57 6.68
C ASP A 63 18.02 -1.76 5.72
N GLN A 64 18.33 -2.30 4.54
CA GLN A 64 19.12 -1.58 3.54
C GLN A 64 18.40 -0.35 2.97
N ILE A 65 17.08 -0.45 2.74
CA ILE A 65 16.30 0.70 2.26
C ILE A 65 16.15 1.75 3.36
N GLU A 66 15.96 1.34 4.61
CA GLU A 66 15.87 2.27 5.74
C GLU A 66 17.16 3.07 5.90
N LEU A 67 18.33 2.41 5.84
CA LEU A 67 19.64 3.08 5.85
C LEU A 67 19.80 4.06 4.68
N LEU A 68 19.33 3.69 3.48
CA LEU A 68 19.38 4.57 2.31
C LEU A 68 18.51 5.83 2.51
N LEU A 69 17.32 5.66 3.08
CA LEU A 69 16.41 6.77 3.40
C LEU A 69 17.00 7.68 4.49
N GLU A 70 17.62 7.11 5.52
CA GLU A 70 18.26 7.87 6.59
C GLU A 70 19.45 8.69 6.06
N ALA A 71 20.32 8.10 5.23
CA ALA A 71 21.41 8.83 4.60
C ALA A 71 20.90 9.98 3.69
N SER A 72 19.83 9.74 2.94
CA SER A 72 19.16 10.76 2.13
C SER A 72 18.60 11.92 2.97
N LEU A 73 18.09 11.63 4.16
CA LEU A 73 17.56 12.62 5.09
C LEU A 73 18.67 13.48 5.70
N GLU A 74 19.80 12.86 6.05
CA GLU A 74 20.97 13.58 6.56
C GLU A 74 21.55 14.54 5.51
N GLU A 75 21.58 14.14 4.24
CA GLU A 75 22.09 14.96 3.14
C GLU A 75 21.14 16.11 2.76
N SER A 76 19.85 15.82 2.65
CA SER A 76 18.85 16.81 2.22
C SER A 76 18.34 17.71 3.35
N GLY A 77 18.44 17.26 4.61
CA GLY A 77 17.88 17.94 5.78
C GLY A 77 16.35 18.02 5.79
N GLN A 78 15.64 17.32 4.89
CA GLN A 78 14.18 17.39 4.78
C GLN A 78 13.53 16.02 4.63
N VAL A 79 12.58 15.73 5.53
CA VAL A 79 11.67 14.60 5.38
C VAL A 79 10.49 15.03 4.52
N ASP A 80 10.52 14.65 3.25
CA ASP A 80 9.39 14.90 2.34
C ASP A 80 8.28 13.82 2.46
N ALA A 81 7.20 14.02 1.71
CA ALA A 81 6.05 13.12 1.73
C ALA A 81 6.35 11.73 1.15
N ALA A 82 7.32 11.62 0.22
CA ALA A 82 7.73 10.36 -0.39
C ALA A 82 8.52 9.50 0.60
N VAL A 83 9.46 10.11 1.31
CA VAL A 83 10.20 9.43 2.39
C VAL A 83 9.25 8.93 3.47
N LYS A 84 8.28 9.73 3.91
CA LYS A 84 7.26 9.28 4.89
C LYS A 84 6.40 8.13 4.36
N ALA A 85 6.03 8.18 3.08
CA ALA A 85 5.27 7.09 2.47
C ALA A 85 6.08 5.78 2.46
N MET A 86 7.36 5.85 2.07
CA MET A 86 8.27 4.69 2.06
C MET A 86 8.54 4.16 3.48
N GLN A 87 8.75 5.03 4.47
CA GLN A 87 8.91 4.63 5.87
C GLN A 87 7.70 3.84 6.39
N ARG A 88 6.48 4.31 6.08
CA ARG A 88 5.26 3.60 6.48
C ARG A 88 5.15 2.22 5.84
N ILE A 89 5.55 2.09 4.59
CA ILE A 89 5.58 0.79 3.90
C ILE A 89 6.61 -0.15 4.54
N ILE A 90 7.74 0.37 5.00
CA ILE A 90 8.76 -0.40 5.73
C ILE A 90 8.19 -0.89 7.07
N GLU A 91 7.49 -0.03 7.81
CA GLU A 91 6.80 -0.39 9.05
C GLU A 91 5.79 -1.52 8.81
N ASP A 92 4.92 -1.37 7.79
CA ASP A 92 3.97 -2.41 7.41
C ASP A 92 4.67 -3.74 7.06
N GLY A 93 5.82 -3.68 6.37
CA GLY A 93 6.67 -4.83 6.10
C GLY A 93 7.17 -5.51 7.39
N ARG A 94 7.71 -4.72 8.32
CA ARG A 94 8.24 -5.20 9.61
C ARG A 94 7.18 -5.81 10.52
N GLU A 95 5.95 -5.32 10.46
CA GLU A 95 4.81 -5.89 11.16
C GLU A 95 4.32 -7.22 10.53
N GLY A 96 4.91 -7.62 9.40
CA GLY A 96 4.53 -8.82 8.66
C GLY A 96 3.36 -8.60 7.70
N HIS A 97 2.90 -7.36 7.52
CA HIS A 97 1.87 -6.97 6.56
C HIS A 97 2.40 -6.88 5.13
N TRP A 98 3.20 -7.86 4.71
CA TRP A 98 3.92 -7.89 3.43
C TRP A 98 3.04 -7.63 2.21
N GLN A 99 1.83 -8.20 2.20
CA GLN A 99 0.89 -8.03 1.10
C GLN A 99 0.38 -6.58 1.00
N GLN A 100 0.13 -5.94 2.14
CA GLN A 100 -0.22 -4.52 2.21
C GLN A 100 0.96 -3.68 1.73
N ALA A 101 2.15 -3.88 2.30
CA ALA A 101 3.36 -3.15 1.92
C ALA A 101 3.65 -3.22 0.39
N THR A 102 3.48 -4.41 -0.23
CA THR A 102 3.60 -4.56 -1.69
C THR A 102 2.50 -3.82 -2.46
N ALA A 103 1.24 -3.86 -2.00
CA ALA A 103 0.14 -3.14 -2.62
C ALA A 103 0.37 -1.62 -2.55
N ASP A 104 0.97 -1.14 -1.48
CA ASP A 104 1.22 0.27 -1.22
C ASP A 104 2.34 0.80 -2.08
N CYS A 105 3.43 0.03 -2.23
CA CYS A 105 4.46 0.30 -3.21
C CYS A 105 3.87 0.44 -4.61
N ARG A 106 3.00 -0.50 -5.00
CA ARG A 106 2.36 -0.48 -6.31
C ARG A 106 1.48 0.75 -6.48
N LEU A 107 0.68 1.10 -5.48
CA LEU A 107 -0.15 2.30 -5.51
C LEU A 107 0.69 3.57 -5.67
N LEU A 108 1.81 3.65 -4.95
CA LEU A 108 2.74 4.79 -4.99
C LEU A 108 3.41 4.93 -6.36
N LEU A 109 3.74 3.81 -7.02
CA LEU A 109 4.27 3.79 -8.39
C LEU A 109 3.19 4.14 -9.42
N ASP A 110 2.01 3.53 -9.32
CA ASP A 110 0.87 3.75 -10.23
C ASP A 110 0.38 5.21 -10.19
N SER A 111 0.49 5.88 -9.05
CA SER A 111 0.16 7.31 -8.94
C SER A 111 1.10 8.23 -9.70
N GLN A 112 2.29 7.75 -10.10
CA GLN A 112 3.23 8.54 -10.93
C GLN A 112 2.87 8.50 -12.42
N VAL A 113 2.16 7.46 -12.87
CA VAL A 113 1.83 7.24 -14.30
C VAL A 113 0.55 7.98 -14.72
N LYS A 114 -0.36 8.26 -13.77
CA LYS A 114 -1.55 9.09 -14.03
C LYS A 114 -1.20 10.57 -13.94
N ARG A 115 -0.57 11.10 -14.98
CA ARG A 115 -0.36 12.55 -15.15
C ARG A 115 -0.75 13.01 -16.53
#